data_AF-A0A958HIJ5-F1
#
_entry.id   AF-A0A958HIJ5-F1
#
_cell.length_a   1.000
_cell.length_b   1.000
_cell.length_c   1.000
_cell.angle_alpha   90.00
_cell.angle_beta   90.00
_cell.angle_gamma   90.00
#
_symmetry.space_group_name_H-M   'P 1'
#
loop_
_entity.id
_entity.type
_entity.pdbx_description
1 polymer ?
#
loop_
_entity_poly.entity_id
_entity_poly.type
_entity_poly.pdbx_seq_one_letter_code
_entity_poly.pdbx_strand_id
1 'polypeptide(L)'
;LSPWMAILLTALIGMATILLTALFQPGAVVVADSSLGVAGSANGTFQGPQHCAECHPSEFYSWAGTTHAQASFDPIFQSYLQGVENQGECYACHTTGYDAQTGQFVTAGVTCESCHGPYRADHPGQSMEIATADELCGTCHKSTVAEWRTSNHGQAGIACVACHEVHTQKMHMQTNSDALCAGCHVREAQDSFHQTHQSAAVGCISCHVARPAFDASAAVSGMAKTGHSFEADPGVCVNCHAELP
;
A
#
# COMPACT_ATOMS: atom_id res chain seq x y z
N LEU A 1 -19.90 61.48 36.26
CA LEU A 1 -18.68 60.65 36.34
C LEU A 1 -17.48 61.56 36.19
N SER A 2 -16.42 61.38 36.99
CA SER A 2 -15.22 62.21 36.88
C SER A 2 -14.49 61.90 35.55
N PRO A 3 -13.78 62.87 34.95
CA PRO A 3 -13.05 62.65 33.69
C PRO A 3 -12.04 61.49 33.79
N TRP A 4 -11.50 61.24 34.97
CA TRP A 4 -10.61 60.11 35.25
C TRP A 4 -11.32 58.75 35.21
N MET A 5 -12.57 58.66 35.65
CA MET A 5 -13.37 57.44 35.53
C MET A 5 -13.72 57.12 34.08
N ALA A 6 -13.93 58.14 33.23
CA ALA A 6 -14.19 57.94 31.80
C ALA A 6 -12.96 57.38 31.08
N ILE A 7 -11.75 57.89 31.38
CA ILE A 7 -10.50 57.41 30.79
C ILE A 7 -10.23 55.95 31.21
N LEU A 8 -10.42 55.61 32.49
CA LEU A 8 -10.26 54.24 32.98
C LEU A 8 -11.26 53.28 32.35
N LEU A 9 -12.52 53.69 32.18
CA LEU A 9 -13.52 52.86 31.48
C LEU A 9 -13.13 52.63 30.01
N THR A 10 -12.67 53.67 29.30
CA THR A 10 -12.25 53.53 27.90
C THR A 10 -11.01 52.66 27.74
N ALA A 11 -10.06 52.74 28.69
CA ALA A 11 -8.86 51.90 28.68
C ALA A 11 -9.19 50.42 28.99
N LEU A 12 -10.10 50.17 29.94
CA LEU A 12 -10.55 48.81 30.27
C LEU A 12 -11.37 48.19 29.14
N ILE A 13 -12.25 48.96 28.49
CA ILE A 13 -13.01 48.49 27.31
C ILE A 13 -12.05 48.22 26.14
N GLY A 14 -11.05 49.08 25.92
CA GLY A 14 -10.03 48.88 24.88
C GLY A 14 -9.14 47.65 25.12
N MET A 15 -8.74 47.38 26.37
CA MET A 15 -7.98 46.16 26.69
C MET A 15 -8.84 44.90 26.57
N ALA A 16 -10.12 44.96 26.97
CA ALA A 16 -11.04 43.83 26.85
C ALA A 16 -11.33 43.48 25.37
N THR A 17 -11.46 44.47 24.48
CA THR A 17 -11.67 44.21 23.05
C THR A 17 -10.43 43.62 22.37
N ILE A 18 -9.22 44.08 22.73
CA ILE A 18 -7.97 43.51 22.18
C ILE A 18 -7.80 42.05 22.63
N LEU A 19 -8.07 41.73 23.91
CA LEU A 19 -8.04 40.37 24.43
C LEU A 19 -9.10 39.46 23.78
N LEU A 20 -10.30 39.98 23.49
CA LEU A 20 -11.36 39.21 22.82
C LEU A 20 -11.01 38.90 21.35
N THR A 21 -10.33 39.82 20.65
CA THR A 21 -9.86 39.59 19.28
C THR A 21 -8.65 38.65 19.19
N ALA A 22 -7.82 38.57 20.23
CA ALA A 22 -6.68 37.66 20.26
C ALA A 22 -7.09 36.19 20.51
N LEU A 23 -8.25 35.95 21.13
CA LEU A 23 -8.81 34.61 21.35
C LEU A 23 -9.64 34.10 20.17
N PHE A 24 -10.04 34.98 19.26
CA PHE A 24 -10.69 34.67 17.99
C PHE A 24 -9.71 34.88 16.82
N GLN A 25 -8.58 34.18 16.83
CA GLN A 25 -7.93 33.89 15.56
C GLN A 25 -8.87 32.91 14.83
N PRO A 26 -9.43 33.24 13.66
CA PRO A 26 -9.99 32.19 12.81
C PRO A 26 -8.83 31.24 12.58
N GLY A 27 -8.91 30.04 13.18
CA GLY A 27 -7.92 29.01 12.95
C GLY A 27 -7.70 28.96 11.46
N ALA A 28 -6.46 29.17 11.02
CA ALA A 28 -6.11 28.96 9.63
C ALA A 28 -6.51 27.52 9.36
N VAL A 29 -7.68 27.34 8.75
CA VAL A 29 -8.02 26.12 8.06
C VAL A 29 -6.99 26.11 6.96
N VAL A 30 -5.88 25.42 7.23
CA VAL A 30 -5.16 24.70 6.20
C VAL A 30 -6.20 23.80 5.56
N VAL A 31 -6.94 24.37 4.61
CA VAL A 31 -7.38 23.62 3.45
C VAL A 31 -6.06 23.08 2.93
N ALA A 32 -5.78 21.84 3.28
CA ALA A 32 -4.86 21.04 2.50
C ALA A 32 -5.36 21.22 1.08
N ASP A 33 -4.58 21.94 0.30
CA ASP A 33 -4.83 22.04 -1.10
C ASP A 33 -4.70 20.61 -1.62
N SER A 34 -5.86 19.97 -1.84
CA SER A 34 -5.93 18.69 -2.54
C SER A 34 -5.47 18.82 -3.99
N SER A 35 -4.92 19.97 -4.40
CA SER A 35 -4.06 20.15 -5.55
C SER A 35 -2.57 19.80 -5.28
N LEU A 36 -2.33 18.74 -4.50
CA LEU A 36 -1.54 17.64 -5.10
C LEU A 36 -2.44 16.97 -6.16
N GLY A 37 -2.87 17.66 -7.22
CA GLY A 37 -1.91 18.21 -8.15
C GLY A 37 -1.12 17.02 -8.63
N VAL A 38 -1.80 16.15 -9.38
CA VAL A 38 -1.17 15.32 -10.41
C VAL A 38 -0.27 16.29 -11.16
N ALA A 39 0.99 16.35 -10.74
CA ALA A 39 2.01 17.03 -11.48
C ALA A 39 2.20 16.17 -12.73
N GLY A 40 1.34 16.42 -13.72
CA GLY A 40 1.72 16.35 -15.10
C GLY A 40 2.88 17.33 -15.29
N SER A 41 4.06 16.94 -14.84
CA SER A 41 5.32 17.48 -15.34
C SER A 41 5.64 16.65 -16.57
N ALA A 42 5.12 17.15 -17.68
CA ALA A 42 5.26 16.64 -19.03
C ALA A 42 6.74 16.64 -19.50
N ASN A 43 7.50 15.60 -19.12
CA ASN A 43 8.78 15.28 -19.77
C ASN A 43 9.20 13.81 -19.60
N GLY A 44 8.23 12.92 -19.35
CA GLY A 44 8.46 11.48 -19.38
C GLY A 44 7.57 10.81 -20.43
N THR A 45 8.09 9.80 -21.11
CA THR A 45 7.36 9.01 -22.10
C THR A 45 7.43 7.55 -21.70
N PHE A 46 6.32 6.83 -21.78
CA PHE A 46 6.33 5.39 -21.58
C PHE A 46 7.15 4.72 -22.69
N GLN A 47 8.24 4.05 -22.31
CA GLN A 47 9.14 3.35 -23.25
C GLN A 47 9.03 1.82 -23.14
N GLY A 48 8.29 1.34 -22.14
CA GLY A 48 8.11 -0.08 -21.88
C GLY A 48 9.32 -0.75 -21.19
N PRO A 49 9.12 -1.96 -20.65
CA PRO A 49 10.12 -2.62 -19.80
C PRO A 49 11.37 -3.07 -20.57
N GLN A 50 11.30 -3.26 -21.89
CA GLN A 50 12.46 -3.62 -22.71
C GLN A 50 13.49 -2.50 -22.76
N HIS A 51 13.05 -1.24 -22.80
CA HIS A 51 13.96 -0.10 -22.74
C HIS A 51 14.71 -0.05 -21.41
N CYS A 52 14.00 -0.30 -20.30
CA CYS A 52 14.61 -0.42 -18.98
C CYS A 52 15.65 -1.56 -18.92
N ALA A 53 15.38 -2.69 -19.60
CA ALA A 53 16.25 -3.86 -19.62
C ALA A 53 17.62 -3.62 -20.29
N GLU A 54 17.75 -2.60 -21.15
CA GLU A 54 19.01 -2.23 -21.79
C GLU A 54 20.08 -1.83 -20.77
N CYS A 55 19.67 -1.21 -19.65
CA CYS A 55 20.55 -0.76 -18.57
C CYS A 55 20.32 -1.48 -17.23
N HIS A 56 19.12 -2.03 -16.99
CA HIS A 56 18.74 -2.75 -15.76
C HIS A 56 18.36 -4.22 -16.04
N PRO A 57 19.28 -5.03 -16.60
CA PRO A 57 18.95 -6.40 -17.00
C PRO A 57 18.63 -7.30 -15.79
N SER A 58 19.30 -7.11 -14.65
CA SER A 58 19.08 -7.91 -13.44
C SER A 58 17.66 -7.75 -12.88
N GLU A 59 17.21 -6.50 -12.77
CA GLU A 59 15.88 -6.13 -12.30
C GLU A 59 14.82 -6.61 -13.29
N PHE A 60 15.06 -6.44 -14.59
CA PHE A 60 14.16 -6.94 -15.64
C PHE A 60 13.97 -8.44 -15.56
N TYR A 61 15.05 -9.23 -15.46
CA TYR A 61 14.94 -10.69 -15.37
C TYR A 61 14.29 -11.16 -14.07
N SER A 62 14.48 -10.43 -12.97
CA SER A 62 13.81 -10.71 -11.70
C SER A 62 12.30 -10.46 -11.79
N TRP A 63 11.89 -9.40 -12.51
CA TRP A 63 10.51 -8.98 -12.68
C TRP A 63 9.74 -9.77 -13.76
N ALA A 64 10.37 -10.13 -14.87
CA ALA A 64 9.67 -10.62 -16.07
C ALA A 64 8.81 -11.89 -15.83
N GLY A 65 9.18 -12.73 -14.86
CA GLY A 65 8.45 -13.95 -14.50
C GLY A 65 7.38 -13.78 -13.40
N THR A 66 7.16 -12.57 -12.92
CA THR A 66 6.32 -12.31 -11.76
C THR A 66 4.83 -12.15 -12.10
N THR A 67 3.98 -12.16 -11.07
CA THR A 67 2.54 -11.94 -11.22
C THR A 67 2.22 -10.54 -11.76
N HIS A 68 2.95 -9.50 -11.38
CA HIS A 68 2.77 -8.15 -11.96
C HIS A 68 3.10 -8.12 -13.45
N ALA A 69 4.21 -8.73 -13.87
CA ALA A 69 4.55 -8.83 -15.29
C ALA A 69 3.47 -9.61 -16.07
N GLN A 70 2.91 -10.64 -15.43
CA GLN A 70 1.86 -11.50 -15.98
C GLN A 70 0.44 -10.98 -15.72
N ALA A 71 0.25 -9.79 -15.11
CA ALA A 71 -1.05 -9.38 -14.56
C ALA A 71 -2.15 -9.33 -15.61
N SER A 72 -1.83 -8.89 -16.83
CA SER A 72 -2.76 -8.91 -17.95
C SER A 72 -2.89 -10.28 -18.63
N PHE A 73 -1.98 -11.21 -18.40
CA PHE A 73 -1.88 -12.45 -19.19
C PHE A 73 -2.39 -13.69 -18.46
N ASP A 74 -2.74 -13.55 -17.18
CA ASP A 74 -3.36 -14.63 -16.42
C ASP A 74 -4.65 -15.14 -17.10
N PRO A 75 -4.79 -16.47 -17.34
CA PRO A 75 -5.94 -17.01 -18.04
C PRO A 75 -7.28 -16.78 -17.33
N ILE A 76 -7.27 -16.77 -15.99
CA ILE A 76 -8.48 -16.52 -15.19
C ILE A 76 -8.87 -15.05 -15.40
N PHE A 77 -7.92 -14.13 -15.25
CA PHE A 77 -8.13 -12.71 -15.55
C PHE A 77 -8.69 -12.50 -16.96
N GLN A 78 -8.09 -13.11 -17.98
CA GLN A 78 -8.54 -12.99 -19.37
C GLN A 78 -9.97 -13.50 -19.58
N SER A 79 -10.36 -14.56 -18.87
CA SER A 79 -11.75 -15.05 -18.89
C SER A 79 -12.72 -14.04 -18.29
N TYR A 80 -12.36 -13.38 -17.20
CA TYR A 80 -13.22 -12.38 -16.56
C TYR A 80 -13.30 -11.07 -17.33
N LEU A 81 -12.19 -10.63 -17.92
CA LEU A 81 -12.13 -9.41 -18.74
C LEU A 81 -13.12 -9.42 -19.91
N GLN A 82 -13.44 -10.61 -20.45
CA GLN A 82 -14.42 -10.77 -21.52
C GLN A 82 -15.88 -10.62 -21.05
N GLY A 83 -16.14 -10.78 -19.75
CA GLY A 83 -17.47 -10.78 -19.15
C GLY A 83 -17.85 -9.51 -18.39
N VAL A 84 -16.91 -8.57 -18.19
CA VAL A 84 -17.18 -7.30 -17.48
C VAL A 84 -17.72 -6.22 -18.41
N GLU A 85 -18.68 -5.43 -17.92
CA GLU A 85 -19.26 -4.32 -18.68
C GLU A 85 -18.25 -3.17 -18.89
N ASN A 86 -17.37 -2.94 -17.92
CA ASN A 86 -16.37 -1.87 -17.94
C ASN A 86 -14.95 -2.43 -17.76
N GLN A 87 -14.28 -2.70 -18.88
CA GLN A 87 -12.90 -3.20 -18.88
C GLN A 87 -11.88 -2.19 -18.30
N GLY A 88 -12.23 -0.89 -18.28
CA GLY A 88 -11.36 0.15 -17.75
C GLY A 88 -10.99 -0.02 -16.27
N GLU A 89 -11.91 -0.55 -15.46
CA GLU A 89 -11.67 -0.85 -14.05
C GLU A 89 -10.57 -1.92 -13.87
N CYS A 90 -10.51 -2.88 -14.79
CA CYS A 90 -9.46 -3.89 -14.81
C CYS A 90 -8.12 -3.29 -15.27
N TYR A 91 -8.14 -2.48 -16.33
CA TYR A 91 -6.91 -1.90 -16.90
C TYR A 91 -6.23 -0.92 -15.95
N ALA A 92 -6.97 -0.25 -15.07
CA ALA A 92 -6.40 0.61 -14.03
C ALA A 92 -5.37 -0.09 -13.14
N CYS A 93 -5.48 -1.42 -12.96
CA CYS A 93 -4.56 -2.19 -12.12
C CYS A 93 -3.72 -3.21 -12.89
N HIS A 94 -4.22 -3.76 -14.00
CA HIS A 94 -3.58 -4.88 -14.70
C HIS A 94 -2.70 -4.45 -15.89
N THR A 95 -2.61 -3.14 -16.17
CA THR A 95 -1.83 -2.58 -17.30
C THR A 95 -0.91 -1.46 -16.82
N THR A 96 -0.06 -0.96 -17.72
CA THR A 96 0.81 0.19 -17.48
C THR A 96 0.35 1.37 -18.33
N GLY A 97 0.27 2.56 -17.71
CA GLY A 97 -0.07 3.80 -18.40
C GLY A 97 -1.53 3.87 -18.83
N TYR A 98 -2.44 3.29 -18.04
CA TYR A 98 -3.87 3.40 -18.28
C TYR A 98 -4.37 4.84 -18.09
N ASP A 99 -5.14 5.33 -19.05
CA ASP A 99 -5.82 6.63 -19.02
C ASP A 99 -7.33 6.40 -19.02
N ALA A 100 -7.98 6.79 -17.91
CA ALA A 100 -9.42 6.63 -17.72
C ALA A 100 -10.26 7.52 -18.66
N GLN A 101 -9.70 8.59 -19.22
CA GLN A 101 -10.42 9.50 -20.13
C GLN A 101 -10.55 8.89 -21.53
N THR A 102 -9.47 8.25 -21.99
CA THR A 102 -9.41 7.64 -23.33
C THR A 102 -9.71 6.14 -23.32
N GLY A 103 -9.66 5.50 -22.15
CA GLY A 103 -9.80 4.06 -21.99
C GLY A 103 -8.60 3.26 -22.54
N GLN A 104 -7.51 3.93 -22.90
CA GLN A 104 -6.32 3.32 -23.48
C GLN A 104 -5.26 3.06 -22.41
N PHE A 105 -4.38 2.09 -22.66
CA PHE A 105 -3.17 1.86 -21.88
C PHE A 105 -1.97 1.73 -22.82
N VAL A 106 -0.76 1.90 -22.28
CA VAL A 106 0.46 1.85 -23.10
C VAL A 106 0.99 0.42 -23.24
N THR A 107 0.97 -0.36 -22.16
CA THR A 107 1.49 -1.73 -22.17
C THR A 107 0.63 -2.65 -21.32
N ALA A 108 0.37 -3.86 -21.81
CA ALA A 108 -0.29 -4.90 -21.03
C ALA A 108 0.65 -5.42 -19.92
N GLY A 109 0.10 -5.67 -18.74
CA GLY A 109 0.86 -6.03 -17.53
C GLY A 109 1.31 -4.81 -16.72
N VAL A 110 1.67 -5.06 -15.46
CA VAL A 110 2.22 -4.05 -14.55
C VAL A 110 3.74 -4.05 -14.70
N THR A 111 4.25 -3.01 -15.35
CA THR A 111 5.66 -2.89 -15.73
C THR A 111 6.40 -1.88 -14.87
N CYS A 112 7.69 -1.68 -15.14
CA CYS A 112 8.59 -0.77 -14.41
C CYS A 112 7.94 0.61 -14.19
N GLU A 113 7.29 1.13 -15.22
CA GLU A 113 6.77 2.49 -15.26
C GLU A 113 5.46 2.66 -14.46
N SER A 114 4.82 1.57 -14.02
CA SER A 114 3.68 1.62 -13.08
C SER A 114 4.11 2.05 -11.68
N CYS A 115 5.36 1.77 -11.30
CA CYS A 115 5.91 2.11 -9.98
C CYS A 115 6.93 3.25 -10.04
N HIS A 116 7.81 3.24 -11.05
CA HIS A 116 8.86 4.25 -11.21
C HIS A 116 8.41 5.48 -12.02
N GLY A 117 7.21 5.43 -12.60
CA GLY A 117 6.72 6.43 -13.54
C GLY A 117 7.32 6.28 -14.94
N PRO A 118 6.86 7.10 -15.91
CA PRO A 118 7.37 7.06 -17.28
C PRO A 118 8.88 7.35 -17.34
N TYR A 119 9.57 6.76 -18.31
CA TYR A 119 10.99 7.04 -18.55
C TYR A 119 11.26 8.54 -18.73
N ARG A 120 12.37 9.01 -18.15
CA ARG A 120 12.87 10.39 -18.27
C ARG A 120 14.36 10.37 -18.59
N ALA A 121 14.80 11.22 -19.53
CA ALA A 121 16.21 11.26 -19.93
C ALA A 121 17.18 11.65 -18.79
N ASP A 122 16.68 12.35 -17.77
CA ASP A 122 17.43 12.80 -16.60
C ASP A 122 17.23 11.90 -15.37
N HIS A 123 16.67 10.69 -15.52
CA HIS A 123 16.45 9.80 -14.37
C HIS A 123 17.79 9.44 -13.69
N PRO A 124 17.82 9.36 -12.34
CA PRO A 124 19.05 9.16 -11.61
C PRO A 124 19.71 7.81 -11.95
N GLY A 125 21.03 7.78 -12.01
CA GLY A 125 21.82 6.55 -12.20
C GLY A 125 22.12 5.78 -10.90
N GLN A 126 21.65 6.29 -9.76
CA GLN A 126 21.70 5.60 -8.47
C GLN A 126 20.42 4.79 -8.24
N SER A 127 20.46 3.81 -7.34
CA SER A 127 19.29 3.01 -7.01
C SER A 127 18.10 3.90 -6.64
N MET A 128 16.97 3.63 -7.28
CA MET A 128 15.72 4.32 -6.99
C MET A 128 15.34 4.08 -5.54
N GLU A 129 14.85 5.13 -4.88
CA GLU A 129 14.22 4.95 -3.58
C GLU A 129 13.00 4.04 -3.76
N ILE A 130 12.98 2.96 -2.99
CA ILE A 130 11.87 2.02 -3.00
C ILE A 130 10.67 2.76 -2.41
N ALA A 131 9.50 2.63 -3.02
CA ALA A 131 8.28 3.20 -2.48
C ALA A 131 8.03 2.69 -1.06
N THR A 132 8.22 3.56 -0.07
CA THR A 132 7.92 3.29 1.34
C THR A 132 6.47 3.62 1.67
N ALA A 133 5.82 4.39 0.80
CA ALA A 133 4.43 4.77 0.90
C ALA A 133 3.51 3.59 0.52
N ASP A 134 2.58 3.27 1.40
CA ASP A 134 1.54 2.27 1.14
C ASP A 134 0.55 2.74 0.06
N GLU A 135 0.49 4.04 -0.23
CA GLU A 135 -0.32 4.61 -1.32
C GLU A 135 0.01 4.02 -2.70
N LEU A 136 1.29 3.79 -3.01
CA LEU A 136 1.66 3.27 -4.33
C LEU A 136 1.05 1.88 -4.54
N CYS A 137 1.26 0.99 -3.57
CA CYS A 137 0.71 -0.36 -3.59
C CYS A 137 -0.84 -0.33 -3.56
N GLY A 138 -1.40 0.59 -2.76
CA GLY A 138 -2.83 0.78 -2.55
C GLY A 138 -3.59 1.34 -3.75
N THR A 139 -2.89 1.82 -4.78
CA THR A 139 -3.53 2.18 -6.07
C THR A 139 -4.27 0.98 -6.65
N CYS A 140 -3.70 -0.23 -6.49
CA CYS A 140 -4.28 -1.49 -6.95
C CYS A 140 -4.72 -2.38 -5.77
N HIS A 141 -3.87 -2.59 -4.77
CA HIS A 141 -4.10 -3.52 -3.65
C HIS A 141 -4.93 -2.89 -2.53
N LYS A 142 -6.13 -2.42 -2.87
CA LYS A 142 -6.98 -1.63 -1.97
C LYS A 142 -7.41 -2.39 -0.71
N SER A 143 -7.85 -3.64 -0.83
CA SER A 143 -8.25 -4.46 0.34
C SER A 143 -7.05 -4.75 1.24
N THR A 144 -5.90 -5.09 0.67
CA THR A 144 -4.66 -5.34 1.41
C THR A 144 -4.20 -4.12 2.19
N VAL A 145 -4.18 -2.94 1.57
CA VAL A 145 -3.79 -1.70 2.25
C VAL A 145 -4.81 -1.32 3.33
N ALA A 146 -6.11 -1.54 3.09
CA ALA A 146 -7.13 -1.35 4.12
C ALA A 146 -6.91 -2.26 5.34
N GLU A 147 -6.60 -3.55 5.13
CA GLU A 147 -6.23 -4.48 6.21
C GLU A 147 -4.95 -4.01 6.92
N TRP A 148 -3.90 -3.71 6.16
CA TRP A 148 -2.59 -3.30 6.67
C TRP A 148 -2.66 -2.09 7.60
N ARG A 149 -3.40 -1.05 7.19
CA ARG A 149 -3.57 0.20 7.95
C ARG A 149 -4.21 -0.02 9.33
N THR A 150 -4.99 -1.10 9.48
CA THR A 150 -5.60 -1.45 10.77
C THR A 150 -4.69 -2.32 11.65
N SER A 151 -3.68 -2.97 11.06
CA SER A 151 -2.75 -3.84 11.79
C SER A 151 -1.81 -3.07 12.71
N ASN A 152 -1.23 -3.77 13.70
CA ASN A 152 -0.17 -3.21 14.54
C ASN A 152 1.08 -2.82 13.73
N HIS A 153 1.42 -3.56 12.66
CA HIS A 153 2.56 -3.25 11.80
C HIS A 153 2.33 -1.96 10.99
N GLY A 154 1.13 -1.78 10.44
CA GLY A 154 0.75 -0.55 9.74
C GLY A 154 0.73 0.66 10.68
N GLN A 155 0.18 0.50 11.89
CA GLN A 155 0.21 1.56 12.91
C GLN A 155 1.63 1.90 13.37
N ALA A 156 2.55 0.93 13.35
CA ALA A 156 3.97 1.13 13.63
C ALA A 156 4.77 1.73 12.46
N GLY A 157 4.13 2.00 11.31
CA GLY A 157 4.76 2.61 10.15
C GLY A 157 5.72 1.67 9.40
N ILE A 158 5.57 0.35 9.56
CA ILE A 158 6.35 -0.61 8.77
C ILE A 158 5.88 -0.54 7.31
N ALA A 159 6.81 -0.37 6.38
CA ALA A 159 6.50 -0.33 4.95
C ALA A 159 6.31 -1.75 4.40
N CYS A 160 5.48 -1.90 3.36
CA CYS A 160 5.23 -3.20 2.69
C CYS A 160 6.54 -3.86 2.24
N VAL A 161 7.49 -3.05 1.76
CA VAL A 161 8.78 -3.49 1.23
C VAL A 161 9.79 -3.91 2.30
N ALA A 162 9.47 -3.70 3.59
CA ALA A 162 10.23 -4.30 4.69
C ALA A 162 10.09 -5.83 4.71
N CYS A 163 8.99 -6.34 4.16
CA CYS A 163 8.71 -7.77 4.06
C CYS A 163 8.72 -8.28 2.61
N HIS A 164 8.40 -7.44 1.62
CA HIS A 164 8.31 -7.83 0.21
C HIS A 164 9.44 -7.24 -0.65
N GLU A 165 9.97 -8.05 -1.56
CA GLU A 165 10.90 -7.60 -2.60
C GLU A 165 10.12 -7.28 -3.88
N VAL A 166 10.15 -6.03 -4.33
CA VAL A 166 9.30 -5.51 -5.40
C VAL A 166 9.66 -6.05 -6.79
N HIS A 167 10.92 -6.39 -7.04
CA HIS A 167 11.32 -6.94 -8.33
C HIS A 167 10.99 -8.42 -8.45
N THR A 168 11.18 -9.19 -7.39
CA THR A 168 10.93 -10.64 -7.41
C THR A 168 9.50 -11.01 -7.03
N GLN A 169 8.75 -10.06 -6.45
CA GLN A 169 7.42 -10.26 -5.84
C GLN A 169 7.36 -11.37 -4.78
N LYS A 170 8.51 -11.72 -4.24
CA LYS A 170 8.63 -12.69 -3.16
C LYS A 170 8.87 -11.94 -1.85
N MET A 171 8.66 -12.62 -0.74
CA MET A 171 9.04 -12.05 0.55
C MET A 171 10.56 -12.03 0.72
N HIS A 172 11.07 -11.10 1.51
CA HIS A 172 12.42 -11.22 2.05
C HIS A 172 12.50 -12.52 2.87
N MET A 173 13.64 -13.21 2.82
CA MET A 173 13.82 -14.55 3.42
C MET A 173 12.83 -15.61 2.90
N GLN A 174 12.69 -15.69 1.57
CA GLN A 174 11.74 -16.55 0.82
C GLN A 174 11.62 -18.01 1.30
N THR A 175 12.72 -18.60 1.75
CA THR A 175 12.76 -20.00 2.19
C THR A 175 12.31 -20.19 3.63
N ASN A 176 12.18 -19.11 4.40
CA ASN A 176 11.78 -19.14 5.79
C ASN A 176 11.14 -17.81 6.21
N SER A 177 9.84 -17.67 5.99
CA SER A 177 9.06 -16.54 6.50
C SER A 177 9.15 -16.37 8.01
N ASP A 178 9.38 -17.45 8.75
CA ASP A 178 9.50 -17.39 10.22
C ASP A 178 10.77 -16.66 10.62
N ALA A 179 11.85 -16.81 9.86
CA ALA A 179 13.09 -16.05 10.08
C ALA A 179 12.89 -14.54 9.85
N LEU A 180 12.06 -14.15 8.89
CA LEU A 180 11.68 -12.74 8.70
C LEU A 180 10.93 -12.20 9.92
N CYS A 181 9.91 -12.93 10.39
CA CYS A 181 9.12 -12.55 11.55
C CYS A 181 9.97 -12.48 12.82
N ALA A 182 10.81 -13.50 13.06
CA ALA A 182 11.70 -13.62 14.21
C ALA A 182 12.81 -12.54 14.23
N GLY A 183 13.08 -11.88 13.10
CA GLY A 183 13.98 -10.73 13.05
C GLY A 183 13.54 -9.57 13.95
N CYS A 184 12.24 -9.46 14.25
CA CYS A 184 11.68 -8.50 15.19
C CYS A 184 10.93 -9.17 16.37
N HIS A 185 10.17 -10.23 16.10
CA HIS A 185 9.35 -10.96 17.08
C HIS A 185 10.14 -12.10 17.75
N VAL A 186 11.27 -11.74 18.36
CA VAL A 186 12.23 -12.71 18.93
C VAL A 186 11.61 -13.51 20.08
N ARG A 187 10.76 -12.88 20.89
CA ARG A 187 10.18 -13.52 22.08
C ARG A 187 9.09 -14.50 21.71
N GLU A 188 8.22 -14.09 20.80
CA GLU A 188 7.11 -14.87 20.28
C GLU A 188 7.65 -16.10 19.56
N ALA A 189 8.70 -15.95 18.73
CA ALA A 189 9.36 -17.09 18.07
C ALA A 189 9.97 -18.11 19.05
N GLN A 190 10.21 -17.73 20.31
CA GLN A 190 10.83 -18.57 21.34
C GLN A 190 9.86 -19.05 22.42
N ASP A 191 8.60 -18.63 22.40
CA ASP A 191 7.65 -19.14 23.38
C ASP A 191 7.25 -20.61 23.09
N SER A 192 6.72 -21.29 24.09
CA SER A 192 6.38 -22.71 23.98
C SER A 192 5.28 -22.99 22.96
N PHE A 193 4.35 -22.05 22.77
CA PHE A 193 3.23 -22.22 21.84
C PHE A 193 3.72 -22.17 20.39
N HIS A 194 4.50 -21.15 20.03
CA HIS A 194 5.04 -21.02 18.67
C HIS A 194 6.07 -22.10 18.37
N GLN A 195 6.97 -22.44 19.30
CA GLN A 195 7.95 -23.52 19.07
C GLN A 195 7.28 -24.87 18.82
N THR A 196 6.16 -25.16 19.49
CA THR A 196 5.40 -26.40 19.27
C THR A 196 4.86 -26.44 17.84
N HIS A 197 4.27 -25.35 17.35
CA HIS A 197 3.75 -25.26 15.98
C HIS A 197 4.87 -25.28 14.93
N GLN A 198 5.96 -24.56 15.15
CA GLN A 198 7.13 -24.58 14.27
C GLN A 198 7.75 -25.99 14.17
N SER A 199 7.80 -26.75 15.29
CA SER A 199 8.28 -28.14 15.28
C SER A 199 7.40 -29.08 14.45
N ALA A 200 6.12 -28.72 14.27
CA ALA A 200 5.17 -29.38 13.38
C ALA A 200 5.15 -28.78 11.96
N ALA A 201 6.13 -27.96 11.60
CA ALA A 201 6.23 -27.23 10.34
C ALA A 201 5.05 -26.27 10.05
N VAL A 202 4.41 -25.76 11.10
CA VAL A 202 3.41 -24.70 11.01
C VAL A 202 4.09 -23.36 11.30
N GLY A 203 4.28 -22.55 10.25
CA GLY A 203 4.96 -21.27 10.33
C GLY A 203 4.05 -20.11 10.74
N CYS A 204 4.65 -18.95 11.02
CA CYS A 204 3.95 -17.75 11.49
C CYS A 204 2.79 -17.35 10.57
N ILE A 205 3.02 -17.36 9.26
CA ILE A 205 2.04 -16.92 8.26
C ILE A 205 0.86 -17.88 8.12
N SER A 206 0.98 -19.12 8.58
CA SER A 206 -0.11 -20.11 8.55
C SER A 206 -1.29 -19.71 9.44
N CYS A 207 -1.03 -18.91 10.47
CA CYS A 207 -2.06 -18.38 11.36
C CYS A 207 -2.21 -16.86 11.23
N HIS A 208 -1.10 -16.14 11.18
CA HIS A 208 -1.12 -14.67 11.19
C HIS A 208 -1.40 -14.05 9.82
N VAL A 209 -1.12 -14.74 8.71
CA VAL A 209 -1.45 -14.23 7.36
C VAL A 209 -2.37 -15.22 6.65
N ALA A 210 -3.25 -15.85 7.43
CA ALA A 210 -4.21 -16.80 6.92
C ALA A 210 -5.29 -16.07 6.12
N ARG A 211 -5.57 -16.61 4.93
CA ARG A 211 -6.71 -16.15 4.13
C ARG A 211 -7.96 -16.92 4.58
N PRO A 212 -9.08 -16.25 4.88
CA PRO A 212 -10.34 -16.93 5.12
C PRO A 212 -10.67 -17.87 3.97
N ALA A 213 -11.38 -18.98 4.25
CA ALA A 213 -11.85 -19.89 3.20
C ALA A 213 -12.60 -19.08 2.12
N PHE A 214 -12.13 -19.20 0.87
CA PHE A 214 -12.42 -18.27 -0.22
C PHE A 214 -13.90 -18.02 -0.48
N ASP A 215 -14.27 -16.75 -0.61
CA ASP A 215 -15.27 -16.35 -1.61
C ASP A 215 -14.51 -16.05 -2.91
N ALA A 216 -14.56 -16.98 -3.86
CA ALA A 216 -13.88 -16.84 -5.16
C ALA A 216 -14.29 -15.55 -5.89
N SER A 217 -15.51 -15.04 -5.67
CA SER A 217 -15.99 -13.81 -6.30
C SER A 217 -15.27 -12.56 -5.77
N ALA A 218 -14.93 -12.53 -4.48
CA ALA A 218 -14.16 -11.44 -3.88
C ALA A 218 -12.71 -11.44 -4.39
N ALA A 219 -12.12 -12.62 -4.60
CA ALA A 219 -10.75 -12.74 -5.11
C ALA A 219 -10.61 -12.22 -6.54
N VAL A 220 -11.60 -12.52 -7.37
CA VAL A 220 -11.64 -12.11 -8.77
C VAL A 220 -11.89 -10.60 -8.92
N SER A 221 -12.70 -10.02 -8.05
CA SER A 221 -12.97 -8.56 -8.04
C SER A 221 -11.86 -7.73 -7.38
N GLY A 222 -10.75 -8.36 -6.96
CA GLY A 222 -9.64 -7.68 -6.29
C GLY A 222 -9.95 -7.20 -4.87
N MET A 223 -11.06 -7.66 -4.29
CA MET A 223 -11.54 -7.26 -2.95
C MET A 223 -11.43 -8.38 -1.91
N ALA A 224 -10.81 -9.52 -2.25
CA ALA A 224 -10.62 -10.59 -1.29
C ALA A 224 -9.82 -10.10 -0.09
N LYS A 225 -10.19 -10.68 1.06
CA LYS A 225 -9.37 -10.57 2.27
C LYS A 225 -8.02 -11.23 2.02
N THR A 226 -6.95 -10.56 2.43
CA THR A 226 -5.58 -11.00 2.12
C THR A 226 -4.79 -11.43 3.34
N GLY A 227 -5.33 -11.24 4.54
CA GLY A 227 -4.71 -11.62 5.82
C GLY A 227 -3.68 -10.62 6.33
N HIS A 228 -3.62 -9.41 5.75
CA HIS A 228 -2.61 -8.41 6.11
C HIS A 228 -2.99 -7.56 7.33
N SER A 229 -4.02 -7.96 8.10
CA SER A 229 -4.28 -7.44 9.45
C SER A 229 -3.40 -8.10 10.51
N PHE A 230 -2.77 -9.24 10.21
CA PHE A 230 -1.97 -10.07 11.11
C PHE A 230 -2.74 -10.70 12.28
N GLU A 231 -4.07 -10.55 12.27
CA GLU A 231 -4.96 -11.09 13.29
C GLU A 231 -5.15 -12.58 13.08
N ALA A 232 -4.82 -13.37 14.11
CA ALA A 232 -5.10 -14.80 14.13
C ALA A 232 -6.53 -15.02 14.63
N ASP A 233 -7.49 -15.08 13.69
CA ASP A 233 -8.89 -15.40 13.99
C ASP A 233 -9.02 -16.83 14.56
N PRO A 234 -9.83 -17.10 15.60
CA PRO A 234 -9.99 -18.44 16.16
C PRO A 234 -10.38 -19.53 15.15
N GLY A 235 -11.04 -19.17 14.04
CA GLY A 235 -11.36 -20.08 12.95
C GLY A 235 -10.13 -20.65 12.26
N VAL A 236 -8.99 -19.96 12.27
CA VAL A 236 -7.73 -20.49 11.71
C VAL A 236 -7.24 -21.71 12.48
N CYS A 237 -7.44 -21.72 13.80
CA CYS A 237 -7.08 -22.84 14.66
C CYS A 237 -7.94 -24.05 14.33
N VAL A 238 -9.25 -23.84 14.12
CA VAL A 238 -10.23 -24.90 13.83
C VAL A 238 -9.91 -25.62 12.51
N ASN A 239 -9.23 -24.98 11.55
CA ASN A 239 -8.81 -25.64 10.30
C ASN A 239 -7.90 -26.86 10.52
N CYS A 240 -7.18 -26.93 11.65
CA CYS A 240 -6.33 -28.08 12.00
C CYS A 240 -6.76 -28.75 13.32
N HIS A 241 -7.43 -28.01 14.20
CA HIS A 241 -7.86 -28.46 15.52
C HIS A 241 -9.36 -28.72 15.61
N ALA A 242 -10.05 -28.94 14.47
CA ALA A 242 -11.49 -29.21 14.41
C ALA A 242 -11.96 -30.37 15.31
N GLU A 243 -11.07 -31.34 15.57
CA GLU A 243 -11.36 -32.53 16.37
C GLU A 243 -10.71 -32.51 17.76
N LEU A 244 -10.07 -31.40 18.16
CA LEU A 244 -9.62 -31.26 19.54
C LEU A 244 -10.81 -30.87 20.44
N PRO A 245 -11.04 -31.59 21.56
CA PRO A 245 -12.11 -31.29 22.50
C PRO A 245 -11.94 -29.95 23.22
#